data_AF-A0A2K8YV08-F1
#
_entry.id   AF-A0A2K8YV08-F1
#
_cell.length_a   1.000
_cell.length_b   1.000
_cell.length_c   1.000
_cell.angle_alpha   90.00
_cell.angle_beta   90.00
_cell.angle_gamma   90.00
#
_symmetry.space_group_name_H-M   'P 1'
#
loop_
_entity.id
_entity.type
_entity.pdbx_description
1 polymer ?
#
loop_
_entity_poly.entity_id
_entity_poly.type
_entity_poly.pdbx_seq_one_letter_code
_entity_poly.pdbx_strand_id
1 'polypeptide(L)'
;MTVLISPKELLAIDHYLGQAKNNQLQGQLQYAVYSQEELVFIFPAIRKLLSYGVQENEKLAKHAIRYNYAYMRRGSKNNPRHIFMLVLTYTQVLADLLSMYKLAVAREQTNETKAAFFARKELKDWLFSLTIDEMSPGEYAQFRSLIGR
;
A
#
# COMPACT_ATOMS: atom_id res chain seq x y z
N MET A 1 9.50 -7.82 6.24
CA MET A 1 8.58 -6.81 6.83
C MET A 1 7.93 -6.03 5.70
N THR A 2 6.62 -6.16 5.55
CA THR A 2 5.79 -5.42 4.59
C THR A 2 5.83 -3.94 4.95
N VAL A 3 6.16 -3.07 4.00
CA VAL A 3 6.16 -1.63 4.26
C VAL A 3 4.71 -1.15 4.37
N LEU A 4 4.29 -0.77 5.57
CA LEU A 4 2.95 -0.24 5.81
C LEU A 4 2.94 1.29 5.71
N ILE A 5 2.25 1.80 4.69
CA ILE A 5 1.91 3.20 4.50
C ILE A 5 0.43 3.37 4.85
N SER A 6 0.14 4.25 5.81
CA SER A 6 -1.23 4.49 6.28
C SER A 6 -2.07 5.23 5.23
N PRO A 7 -3.41 5.16 5.29
CA PRO A 7 -4.29 5.89 4.37
C PRO A 7 -4.04 7.41 4.36
N LYS A 8 -3.76 8.00 5.53
CA LYS A 8 -3.43 9.42 5.66
C LYS A 8 -2.12 9.77 4.96
N GLU A 9 -1.10 8.91 5.10
CA GLU A 9 0.18 9.09 4.41
C GLU A 9 0.01 8.97 2.89
N LEU A 10 -0.82 8.05 2.40
CA LEU A 10 -1.12 7.92 0.97
C LEU A 10 -1.76 9.19 0.39
N LEU A 11 -2.73 9.77 1.10
CA LEU A 11 -3.36 11.03 0.69
C LEU A 11 -2.38 12.19 0.68
N ALA A 12 -1.51 12.28 1.69
CA ALA A 12 -0.51 13.33 1.76
C ALA A 12 0.54 13.22 0.65
N ILE A 13 1.01 12.00 0.33
CA ILE A 13 1.90 11.79 -0.82
C ILE A 13 1.19 12.20 -2.12
N ASP A 14 -0.05 11.76 -2.32
CA ASP A 14 -0.84 12.04 -3.53
C ASP A 14 -1.02 13.56 -3.75
N HIS A 15 -1.43 14.26 -2.69
CA HIS A 15 -1.58 15.71 -2.69
C HIS A 15 -0.26 16.42 -2.97
N TYR A 16 0.82 16.01 -2.31
CA TYR A 16 2.13 16.62 -2.46
C TYR A 16 2.72 16.42 -3.87
N LEU A 17 2.56 15.23 -4.45
CA LEU A 17 2.91 14.97 -5.85
C LEU A 17 2.03 15.79 -6.81
N GLY A 18 0.76 16.01 -6.48
CA GLY A 18 -0.12 16.93 -7.22
C GLY A 18 0.40 18.36 -7.21
N GLN A 19 0.82 18.88 -6.05
CA GLN A 19 1.44 20.21 -5.93
C GLN A 19 2.74 20.31 -6.74
N ALA A 20 3.58 19.27 -6.71
CA ALA A 20 4.80 19.18 -7.51
C ALA A 20 4.50 19.23 -9.01
N LYS A 21 3.52 18.44 -9.48
CA LYS A 21 3.08 18.39 -10.88
C LYS A 21 2.53 19.75 -11.36
N ASN A 22 1.86 20.49 -10.48
CA ASN A 22 1.31 21.81 -10.77
C ASN A 22 2.34 22.95 -10.61
N ASN A 23 3.64 22.63 -10.47
CA ASN A 23 4.73 23.60 -10.27
C ASN A 23 4.59 24.49 -9.02
N GLN A 24 3.72 24.13 -8.07
CA GLN A 24 3.45 24.93 -6.86
C GLN A 24 4.58 24.85 -5.83
N LEU A 25 5.46 23.86 -5.95
CA LEU A 25 6.59 23.63 -5.05
C LEU A 25 7.89 24.30 -5.53
N GLN A 26 7.95 24.84 -6.75
CA GLN A 26 9.19 25.40 -7.34
C GLN A 26 9.81 26.50 -6.48
N GLY A 27 9.00 27.33 -5.81
CA GLY A 27 9.49 28.41 -4.94
C GLY A 27 10.31 27.93 -3.73
N GLN A 28 10.12 26.68 -3.29
CA GLN A 28 10.87 26.11 -2.16
C GLN A 28 12.31 25.69 -2.55
N LEU A 29 12.62 25.54 -3.85
CA LEU A 29 13.97 25.21 -4.33
C LEU A 29 15.01 26.25 -3.92
N GLN A 30 14.64 27.52 -3.98
CA GLN A 30 15.56 28.63 -3.82
C GLN A 30 15.98 28.83 -2.36
N TYR A 31 15.07 28.57 -1.43
CA TYR A 31 15.27 28.87 -0.01
C TYR A 31 15.48 27.62 0.86
N ALA A 32 15.29 26.41 0.31
CA ALA A 32 15.34 25.16 1.06
C ALA A 32 14.48 25.19 2.34
N VAL A 33 13.35 25.90 2.28
CA VAL A 33 12.40 26.04 3.38
C VAL A 33 11.37 24.93 3.25
N TYR A 34 11.28 24.11 4.30
CA TYR A 34 10.33 23.01 4.39
C TYR A 34 9.36 23.29 5.54
N SER A 35 8.08 22.96 5.33
CA SER A 35 7.09 22.97 6.39
C SER A 35 7.36 21.86 7.40
N GLN A 36 6.85 22.03 8.62
CA GLN A 36 6.95 20.99 9.65
C GLN A 36 6.25 19.69 9.22
N GLU A 37 5.16 19.81 8.47
CA GLU A 37 4.42 18.67 7.92
C GLU A 37 5.25 17.89 6.90
N GLU A 38 5.99 18.59 6.03
CA GLU A 38 6.90 17.96 5.07
C GLU A 38 7.96 17.12 5.79
N LEU A 39 8.62 17.69 6.79
CA LEU A 39 9.72 17.05 7.50
C LEU A 39 9.27 15.84 8.35
N VAL A 40 8.14 15.96 9.03
CA VAL A 40 7.69 14.96 10.02
C VAL A 40 6.79 13.89 9.39
N PHE A 41 6.05 14.23 8.34
CA PHE A 41 5.00 13.35 7.81
C PHE A 41 5.21 12.98 6.35
N ILE A 42 5.28 13.97 5.44
CA ILE A 42 5.28 13.71 3.99
C ILE A 42 6.59 13.05 3.55
N PHE A 43 7.75 13.61 3.93
CA PHE A 43 9.05 13.07 3.53
C PHE A 43 9.30 11.66 4.09
N PRO A 44 9.00 11.36 5.37
CA PRO A 44 9.01 9.99 5.87
C PRO A 44 8.09 9.05 5.10
N ALA A 45 6.87 9.49 4.73
CA ALA A 45 5.94 8.69 3.95
C ALA A 45 6.49 8.37 2.54
N ILE A 46 7.10 9.34 1.86
CA ILE A 46 7.78 9.13 0.56
C ILE A 46 8.94 8.14 0.71
N ARG A 47 9.69 8.18 1.81
CA ARG A 47 10.75 7.19 2.07
C ARG A 47 10.20 5.78 2.29
N LYS A 48 9.02 5.63 2.91
CA LYS A 48 8.33 4.34 2.98
C LYS A 48 7.96 3.87 1.57
N LEU A 49 7.38 4.74 0.74
CA LEU A 49 7.06 4.41 -0.64
C LEU A 49 8.29 3.95 -1.45
N LEU A 50 9.42 4.65 -1.33
CA LEU A 50 10.69 4.23 -1.94
C LEU A 50 11.19 2.88 -1.39
N SER A 51 10.95 2.59 -0.11
CA SER A 51 11.31 1.30 0.49
C SER A 51 10.47 0.16 -0.09
N TYR A 52 9.18 0.39 -0.33
CA TYR A 52 8.32 -0.53 -1.09
C TYR A 52 8.86 -0.74 -2.51
N GLY A 53 9.20 0.35 -3.21
CA GLY A 53 9.81 0.27 -4.55
C GLY A 53 11.10 -0.57 -4.58
N VAL A 54 11.96 -0.46 -3.55
CA VAL A 54 13.15 -1.31 -3.41
C VAL A 54 12.79 -2.79 -3.24
N GLN A 55 11.80 -3.11 -2.40
CA GLN A 55 11.36 -4.49 -2.16
C GLN A 55 10.75 -5.14 -3.40
N GLU A 56 9.96 -4.38 -4.16
CA GLU A 56 9.28 -4.90 -5.34
C GLU A 56 10.13 -4.85 -6.61
N ASN A 57 11.23 -4.08 -6.65
CA ASN A 57 12.13 -4.03 -7.81
C ASN A 57 12.74 -5.40 -8.16
N GLU A 58 12.91 -6.29 -7.18
CA GLU A 58 13.37 -7.67 -7.41
C GLU A 58 12.30 -8.56 -8.08
N LYS A 59 11.01 -8.21 -7.93
CA LYS A 59 9.87 -8.96 -8.49
C LYS A 59 9.33 -8.34 -9.78
N LEU A 60 9.53 -7.04 -9.98
CA LEU A 60 9.05 -6.28 -11.13
C LEU A 60 10.03 -6.41 -12.32
N ALA A 61 10.13 -7.62 -12.88
CA ALA A 61 10.97 -7.96 -14.02
C ALA A 61 10.56 -7.34 -15.38
N LYS A 62 9.92 -6.16 -15.41
CA LYS A 62 9.61 -5.46 -16.67
C LYS A 62 10.35 -4.14 -16.75
N HIS A 63 10.97 -3.92 -17.90
CA HIS A 63 11.76 -2.76 -18.36
C HIS A 63 11.18 -1.35 -18.10
N ALA A 64 10.01 -1.21 -17.46
CA ALA A 64 9.38 0.07 -17.15
C ALA A 64 10.00 0.79 -15.93
N ILE A 65 10.67 0.09 -15.02
CA ILE A 65 11.30 0.71 -13.85
C ILE A 65 12.81 0.74 -14.03
N ARG A 66 13.27 1.70 -14.83
CA ARG A 66 14.70 2.00 -15.08
C ARG A 66 15.39 2.75 -13.93
N TYR A 67 14.72 2.91 -12.78
CA TYR A 67 15.14 3.80 -11.71
C TYR A 67 15.69 3.01 -10.52
N ASN A 68 16.88 3.41 -10.06
CA ASN A 68 17.52 2.80 -8.90
C ASN A 68 16.86 3.33 -7.62
N TYR A 69 15.71 2.76 -7.23
CA TYR A 69 15.00 3.13 -5.99
C TYR A 69 15.90 2.96 -4.75
N ALA A 70 16.86 2.03 -4.77
CA ALA A 70 17.82 1.88 -3.69
C ALA A 70 18.75 3.10 -3.58
N TYR A 71 19.17 3.67 -4.71
CA TYR A 71 19.91 4.93 -4.76
C TYR A 71 19.07 6.11 -4.26
N MET A 72 17.83 6.26 -4.76
CA MET A 72 16.90 7.32 -4.33
C MET A 72 16.59 7.23 -2.81
N ARG A 73 16.45 6.00 -2.28
CA ARG A 73 16.23 5.76 -0.85
C ARG A 73 17.48 6.05 -0.01
N ARG A 74 18.68 5.73 -0.51
CA ARG A 74 19.94 6.01 0.19
C ARG A 74 20.20 7.51 0.27
N GLY A 75 20.05 8.22 -0.85
CA GLY A 75 20.25 9.68 -0.90
C GLY A 75 19.24 10.46 -0.07
N SER A 76 18.02 9.93 0.12
CA SER A 76 16.98 10.53 0.97
C SER A 76 17.15 10.30 2.47
N LYS A 77 18.13 9.49 2.90
CA LYS A 77 18.33 9.24 4.34
C LYS A 77 18.82 10.52 5.03
N ASN A 78 17.94 11.10 5.87
CA ASN A 78 18.19 12.30 6.66
C ASN A 78 18.50 13.56 5.83
N ASN A 79 18.15 13.56 4.54
CA ASN A 79 18.33 14.70 3.66
C ASN A 79 16.99 15.14 3.07
N PRO A 80 16.28 16.09 3.73
CA PRO A 80 14.98 16.58 3.25
C PRO A 80 15.10 17.23 1.87
N ARG A 81 16.22 17.92 1.60
CA ARG A 81 16.51 18.48 0.28
C ARG A 81 16.58 17.41 -0.80
N HIS A 82 17.18 16.26 -0.51
CA HIS A 82 17.23 15.18 -1.48
C HIS A 82 15.83 14.60 -1.76
N ILE A 83 15.00 14.41 -0.74
CA ILE A 83 13.60 13.95 -0.92
C ILE A 83 12.82 14.95 -1.75
N PHE A 84 12.96 16.23 -1.44
CA PHE A 84 12.32 17.30 -2.17
C PHE A 84 12.77 17.34 -3.64
N MET A 85 14.07 17.23 -3.91
CA MET A 85 14.60 17.12 -5.28
C MET A 85 14.08 15.89 -6.00
N LEU A 86 13.94 14.75 -5.31
CA LEU A 86 13.34 13.55 -5.88
C LEU A 86 11.88 13.79 -6.25
N VAL A 87 11.12 14.46 -5.38
CA VAL A 87 9.72 14.82 -5.66
C VAL A 87 9.63 15.68 -6.90
N LEU A 88 10.44 16.72 -7.05
CA LEU A 88 10.39 17.61 -8.20
C LEU A 88 10.89 16.97 -9.50
N THR A 89 11.96 16.18 -9.43
CA THR A 89 12.64 15.61 -10.61
C THR A 89 11.94 14.35 -11.11
N TYR A 90 11.35 13.57 -10.19
CA TYR A 90 10.79 12.26 -10.47
C TYR A 90 9.32 12.16 -10.06
N THR A 91 8.57 13.26 -10.12
CA THR A 91 7.14 13.32 -9.74
C THR A 91 6.34 12.18 -10.36
N GLN A 92 6.48 11.97 -11.67
CA GLN A 92 5.73 10.94 -12.40
C GLN A 92 6.10 9.53 -11.93
N VAL A 93 7.39 9.26 -11.72
CA VAL A 93 7.88 7.96 -11.26
C VAL A 93 7.35 7.64 -9.85
N LEU A 94 7.30 8.64 -8.97
CA LEU A 94 6.74 8.49 -7.64
C LEU A 94 5.22 8.29 -7.67
N ALA A 95 4.50 8.95 -8.58
CA ALA A 95 3.07 8.77 -8.77
C ALA A 95 2.72 7.36 -9.30
N ASP A 96 3.53 6.85 -10.23
CA ASP A 96 3.39 5.49 -10.75
C ASP A 96 3.65 4.46 -9.63
N LEU A 97 4.71 4.66 -8.83
CA LEU A 97 5.02 3.81 -7.68
C LEU A 97 3.92 3.84 -6.62
N LEU A 98 3.35 5.02 -6.34
CA LEU A 98 2.20 5.17 -5.43
C LEU A 98 0.98 4.41 -5.95
N SER A 99 0.70 4.49 -7.25
CA SER A 99 -0.41 3.77 -7.87
C SER A 99 -0.22 2.26 -7.79
N MET A 100 1.00 1.76 -8.04
CA MET A 100 1.34 0.35 -7.88
C MET A 100 1.15 -0.12 -6.43
N TYR A 101 1.57 0.68 -5.45
CA TYR A 101 1.35 0.37 -4.03
C TYR A 101 -0.14 0.30 -3.69
N LYS A 102 -0.95 1.30 -4.10
CA LYS A 102 -2.41 1.31 -3.88
C LYS A 102 -3.07 0.05 -4.48
N LEU A 103 -2.66 -0.36 -5.68
CA LEU A 103 -3.16 -1.58 -6.33
C LEU A 103 -2.75 -2.85 -5.60
N ALA A 104 -1.51 -2.92 -5.09
CA ALA A 104 -1.04 -4.08 -4.32
C ALA A 104 -1.85 -4.25 -3.03
N VAL A 105 -2.06 -3.17 -2.28
CA VAL A 105 -2.89 -3.17 -1.06
C VAL A 105 -4.33 -3.60 -1.37
N ALA A 106 -4.93 -3.06 -2.43
CA ALA A 106 -6.29 -3.44 -2.83
C ALA A 106 -6.39 -4.93 -3.22
N ARG A 107 -5.35 -5.49 -3.85
CA ARG A 107 -5.29 -6.92 -4.20
C ARG A 107 -5.16 -7.81 -2.96
N GLU A 108 -4.31 -7.45 -2.00
CA GLU A 108 -4.18 -8.19 -0.74
C GLU A 108 -5.52 -8.20 0.01
N GLN A 109 -6.18 -7.05 0.14
CA GLN A 109 -7.51 -6.96 0.77
C GLN A 109 -8.57 -7.79 0.03
N THR A 110 -8.52 -7.82 -1.30
CA THR A 110 -9.43 -8.64 -2.12
C THR A 110 -9.16 -10.14 -1.94
N ASN A 111 -7.90 -10.54 -1.81
CA ASN A 111 -7.52 -11.93 -1.60
C ASN A 111 -7.91 -12.41 -0.20
N GLU A 112 -7.72 -11.58 0.82
CA GLU A 112 -8.16 -11.87 2.20
C GLU A 112 -9.68 -12.01 2.29
N THR A 113 -10.43 -11.10 1.67
CA THR A 113 -11.90 -11.17 1.63
C THR A 113 -12.40 -12.37 0.83
N LYS A 114 -11.77 -12.71 -0.29
CA LYS A 114 -12.07 -13.93 -1.04
C LYS A 114 -11.75 -15.18 -0.22
N ALA A 115 -10.60 -15.25 0.42
CA ALA A 115 -10.23 -16.38 1.28
C ALA A 115 -11.22 -16.57 2.43
N ALA A 116 -11.64 -15.49 3.09
CA ALA A 116 -12.66 -15.52 4.12
C ALA A 116 -14.04 -15.96 3.59
N PHE A 117 -14.40 -15.54 2.37
CA PHE A 117 -15.62 -15.98 1.71
C PHE A 117 -15.58 -17.47 1.35
N PHE A 118 -14.48 -17.96 0.76
CA PHE A 118 -14.31 -19.38 0.43
C PHE A 118 -14.27 -20.26 1.67
N ALA A 119 -13.55 -19.84 2.73
CA ALA A 119 -13.55 -20.58 4.00
C ALA A 119 -14.95 -20.68 4.62
N ARG A 120 -15.76 -19.62 4.54
CA ARG A 120 -17.16 -19.66 4.97
C ARG A 120 -18.02 -20.56 4.07
N LYS A 121 -17.77 -20.57 2.76
CA LYS A 121 -18.48 -21.43 1.82
C LYS A 121 -18.12 -22.91 2.05
N GLU A 122 -16.84 -23.23 2.19
CA GLU A 122 -16.37 -24.59 2.49
C GLU A 122 -16.93 -25.10 3.82
N LEU A 123 -16.95 -24.26 4.87
CA LEU A 123 -17.58 -24.62 6.13
C LEU A 123 -19.08 -24.91 5.96
N LYS A 124 -19.80 -24.09 5.18
CA LYS A 124 -21.21 -24.34 4.88
C LYS A 124 -21.37 -25.64 4.08
N ASP A 125 -20.70 -25.77 2.96
CA ASP A 125 -20.80 -26.93 2.06
C ASP A 125 -20.45 -28.23 2.82
N TRP A 126 -19.46 -28.20 3.71
CA TRP A 126 -19.12 -29.29 4.61
C TRP A 126 -20.25 -29.60 5.61
N LEU A 127 -20.78 -28.60 6.32
CA LEU A 127 -21.91 -28.78 7.24
C LEU A 127 -23.16 -29.31 6.52
N PHE A 128 -23.42 -28.92 5.27
CA PHE A 128 -24.52 -29.44 4.46
C PHE A 128 -24.28 -30.84 3.90
N SER A 129 -23.02 -31.32 3.90
CA SER A 129 -22.65 -32.65 3.44
C SER A 129 -22.70 -33.74 4.52
N LEU A 130 -22.69 -33.36 5.80
CA LEU A 130 -22.81 -34.28 6.93
C LEU A 130 -24.27 -34.70 7.14
N THR A 131 -24.48 -35.95 7.54
CA THR A 131 -25.77 -36.36 8.09
C THR A 131 -25.93 -35.83 9.53
N ILE A 132 -27.16 -35.60 9.99
CA ILE A 132 -27.42 -35.03 11.34
C ILE A 132 -26.77 -35.89 12.44
N ASP A 133 -26.73 -37.21 12.23
CA ASP A 133 -26.20 -38.19 13.17
C ASP A 133 -24.67 -38.12 13.30
N GLU A 134 -23.99 -37.52 12.32
CA GLU A 134 -22.53 -37.34 12.27
C GLU A 134 -22.09 -35.97 12.80
N MET A 135 -23.03 -35.06 13.09
CA MET A 135 -22.73 -33.73 13.60
C MET A 135 -22.55 -33.74 15.11
N SER A 136 -21.49 -33.11 15.60
CA SER A 136 -21.41 -32.75 17.02
C SER A 136 -22.48 -31.70 17.39
N PRO A 137 -22.85 -31.57 18.67
CA PRO A 137 -23.83 -30.57 19.12
C PRO A 137 -23.50 -29.12 18.71
N GLY A 138 -22.20 -28.78 18.60
CA GLY A 138 -21.75 -27.46 18.17
C GLY A 138 -21.91 -27.23 16.67
N GLU A 139 -21.61 -28.24 15.86
CA GLU A 139 -21.78 -28.21 14.39
C GLU A 139 -23.25 -28.17 14.02
N TYR A 140 -24.09 -28.96 14.70
CA TYR A 140 -25.54 -28.94 14.50
C TYR A 140 -26.17 -27.58 14.84
N ALA A 141 -25.69 -26.91 15.89
CA ALA A 141 -26.14 -25.55 16.23
C ALA A 141 -25.76 -24.53 15.14
N GLN A 142 -24.55 -24.63 14.58
CA GLN A 142 -24.12 -23.81 13.45
C GLN A 142 -24.92 -24.11 12.18
N PHE A 143 -25.14 -25.38 11.86
CA PHE A 143 -25.99 -25.83 10.75
C PHE A 143 -27.41 -25.27 10.86
N ARG A 144 -28.06 -25.42 12.03
CA ARG A 144 -29.40 -24.86 12.32
C ARG A 144 -29.46 -23.34 12.17
N SER A 145 -28.39 -22.62 12.52
CA SER A 145 -28.32 -21.17 12.33
C SER A 145 -28.24 -20.74 10.86
N LEU A 146 -27.75 -21.63 9.99
CA LEU A 146 -27.54 -21.37 8.56
C LEU A 146 -28.76 -21.64 7.68
N ILE A 147 -29.60 -22.61 8.05
CA ILE A 147 -30.83 -22.97 7.31
C ILE A 147 -32.07 -22.13 7.67
N GLY A 148 -31.96 -21.28 8.70
CA GLY A 148 -33.12 -20.54 9.23
C GLY A 148 -34.05 -21.43 10.05
N ARG A 149 -34.74 -20.83 11.02
CA ARG A 149 -35.77 -21.51 11.81
C ARG A 149 -37.00 -21.82 10.98
#